data_AF-A0AAW0X4I6-F1
#
_entry.id   AF-A0AAW0X4I6-F1
#
_cell.length_a   1.000
_cell.length_b   1.000
_cell.length_c   1.000
_cell.angle_alpha   90.00
_cell.angle_beta   90.00
_cell.angle_gamma   90.00
#
_symmetry.space_group_name_H-M   'P 1'
#
loop_
_entity.id
_entity.type
_entity.pdbx_description
1 polymer ?
#
loop_
_entity_poly.entity_id
_entity_poly.type
_entity_poly.pdbx_seq_one_letter_code
_entity_poly.pdbx_strand_id
1 'polypeptide(L)'
;MDAIASDCITKKHAVVKEPHIPTALGTHKPDLLICDLENKKAYVLDVKIASDSSISTMADQYQRKVEYYDTGQIRCWAALWATQQLHLYNESQDNAVSPSTTINIQPIDPQEVVLGAVIITWRGVMSPKTYKILNKELRKLSCM
;
A
#
# COMPACT_ATOMS: atom_id res chain seq x y z
N MET A 1 1.60 -3.20 -12.69
CA MET A 1 1.36 -3.60 -11.28
C MET A 1 0.27 -4.64 -11.11
N ASP A 2 -0.49 -4.97 -12.15
CA ASP A 2 -1.80 -5.63 -12.06
C ASP A 2 -1.77 -7.03 -11.46
N ALA A 3 -0.73 -7.83 -11.76
CA ALA A 3 -0.57 -9.13 -11.13
C ALA A 3 -0.35 -9.00 -9.61
N ILE A 4 0.37 -7.98 -9.15
CA ILE A 4 0.62 -7.75 -7.72
C ILE A 4 -0.65 -7.28 -7.05
N ALA A 5 -1.35 -6.29 -7.61
CA ALA A 5 -2.66 -5.87 -7.10
C ALA A 5 -3.63 -7.05 -7.01
N SER A 6 -3.71 -7.89 -8.05
CA SER A 6 -4.57 -9.09 -8.07
C SER A 6 -4.09 -10.23 -7.17
N ASP A 7 -2.79 -10.31 -6.85
CA ASP A 7 -2.23 -11.25 -5.87
C ASP A 7 -2.54 -10.79 -4.43
N CYS A 8 -2.54 -9.47 -4.20
CA CYS A 8 -2.76 -8.86 -2.90
C CYS A 8 -4.26 -8.75 -2.55
N ILE A 9 -5.15 -8.52 -3.53
CA ILE A 9 -6.60 -8.51 -3.31
C ILE A 9 -7.05 -9.89 -2.81
N THR A 10 -7.43 -9.94 -1.54
CA THR A 10 -7.83 -11.15 -0.82
C THR A 10 -8.95 -10.80 0.16
N LYS A 11 -9.59 -11.79 0.78
CA LYS A 11 -10.61 -11.54 1.83
C LYS A 11 -10.10 -10.71 3.02
N LYS A 12 -8.79 -10.53 3.18
CA LYS A 12 -8.15 -9.79 4.28
C LYS A 12 -7.47 -8.49 3.84
N HIS A 13 -7.40 -8.23 2.52
CA HIS A 13 -6.67 -7.08 2.00
C HIS A 13 -7.45 -6.37 0.89
N ALA A 14 -7.72 -5.08 1.08
CA ALA A 14 -8.22 -4.19 0.03
C ALA A 14 -7.05 -3.49 -0.66
N VAL A 15 -7.12 -3.29 -1.98
CA VAL A 15 -6.04 -2.65 -2.75
C VAL A 15 -6.61 -1.65 -3.76
N VAL A 16 -6.04 -0.45 -3.81
CA VAL A 16 -6.24 0.51 -4.90
C VAL A 16 -4.93 0.70 -5.66
N LYS A 17 -5.03 0.70 -6.99
CA LYS A 17 -3.91 0.97 -7.92
C LYS A 17 -3.86 2.46 -8.25
N GLU A 18 -2.66 3.00 -8.38
CA GLU A 18 -2.39 4.38 -8.81
C GLU A 18 -3.27 5.45 -8.10
N PRO A 19 -3.51 5.37 -6.77
CA PRO A 19 -4.44 6.26 -6.09
C PRO A 19 -4.04 7.73 -6.26
N HIS A 20 -5.00 8.56 -6.67
CA HIS A 20 -4.83 10.01 -6.75
C HIS A 20 -4.96 10.63 -5.35
N ILE A 21 -3.84 10.76 -4.64
CA ILE A 21 -3.80 11.34 -3.29
C ILE A 21 -3.69 12.87 -3.40
N PRO A 22 -4.71 13.65 -2.99
CA PRO A 22 -4.65 15.11 -3.02
C PRO A 22 -3.78 15.65 -1.88
N THR A 23 -2.85 16.54 -2.19
CA THR A 23 -1.98 17.22 -1.22
C THR A 23 -1.96 18.74 -1.46
N ALA A 24 -1.41 19.50 -0.51
CA ALA A 24 -1.18 20.94 -0.67
C ALA A 24 -0.25 21.31 -1.85
N LEU A 25 0.49 20.34 -2.41
CA LEU A 25 1.41 20.53 -3.53
C LEU A 25 0.87 19.97 -4.87
N GLY A 26 -0.33 19.39 -4.89
CA GLY A 26 -0.94 18.81 -6.10
C GLY A 26 -1.50 17.41 -5.86
N THR A 27 -1.32 16.50 -6.82
CA THR A 27 -1.76 15.10 -6.70
C THR A 27 -0.57 14.15 -6.69
N HIS A 28 -0.40 13.40 -5.61
CA HIS A 28 0.58 12.33 -5.51
C HIS A 28 -0.04 11.03 -6.06
N LYS A 29 0.79 10.19 -6.68
CA LYS A 29 0.37 8.89 -7.25
C LYS A 29 1.43 7.81 -6.95
N PRO A 30 1.35 7.12 -5.80
CA PRO A 30 2.09 5.88 -5.59
C PRO A 30 1.50 4.76 -6.47
N ASP A 31 2.21 3.66 -6.65
CA ASP A 31 1.75 2.52 -7.47
C ASP A 31 0.54 1.80 -6.86
N LEU A 32 0.57 1.57 -5.55
CA LEU A 32 -0.47 0.87 -4.79
C LEU A 32 -0.70 1.55 -3.42
N LEU A 33 -1.92 1.43 -2.92
CA LEU A 33 -2.21 1.44 -1.49
C LEU A 33 -2.90 0.12 -1.15
N ILE A 34 -2.33 -0.60 -0.19
CA ILE A 34 -2.83 -1.88 0.34
C ILE A 34 -3.32 -1.63 1.76
N CYS A 35 -4.55 -2.02 2.08
CA CYS A 35 -5.04 -2.04 3.47
C CYS A 35 -5.14 -3.50 3.93
N ASP A 36 -4.47 -3.83 5.03
CA ASP A 36 -4.74 -5.05 5.80
C ASP A 36 -5.93 -4.78 6.74
N LEU A 37 -7.02 -5.48 6.48
CA LEU A 37 -8.30 -5.33 7.15
C LEU A 37 -8.36 -6.09 8.49
N GLU A 38 -7.46 -7.05 8.70
CA GLU A 38 -7.39 -7.85 9.93
C GLU A 38 -6.46 -7.20 10.97
N ASN A 39 -5.28 -6.74 10.54
CA ASN A 39 -4.34 -6.00 11.40
C ASN A 39 -4.60 -4.49 11.43
N LYS A 40 -5.64 -3.99 10.74
CA LYS A 40 -6.02 -2.56 10.64
C LYS A 40 -4.91 -1.63 10.11
N LYS A 41 -4.01 -2.13 9.26
CA LYS A 41 -2.89 -1.34 8.72
C LYS A 41 -3.15 -0.86 7.30
N ALA A 42 -2.47 0.20 6.92
CA ALA A 42 -2.45 0.71 5.56
C ALA A 42 -1.00 0.90 5.10
N TYR A 43 -0.68 0.35 3.92
CA TYR A 43 0.63 0.33 3.30
C TYR A 43 0.59 1.09 1.97
N VAL A 44 1.16 2.29 1.92
CA VAL A 44 1.46 2.95 0.65
C VAL A 44 2.71 2.31 0.04
N LEU A 45 2.69 2.06 -1.27
CA LEU A 45 3.80 1.51 -2.03
C LEU A 45 4.03 2.31 -3.31
N ASP A 46 5.23 2.88 -3.44
CA ASP A 46 5.75 3.47 -4.67
C ASP A 46 7.04 2.75 -5.08
N VAL A 47 7.06 2.15 -6.28
CA VAL A 47 8.15 1.31 -6.77
C VAL A 47 9.00 2.04 -7.81
N LYS A 48 10.28 2.25 -7.49
CA LYS A 48 11.24 2.85 -8.42
C LYS A 48 12.22 1.82 -8.96
N ILE A 49 12.24 1.63 -10.28
CA ILE A 49 13.29 0.87 -10.96
C ILE A 49 14.51 1.80 -11.14
N ALA A 50 15.71 1.35 -10.75
CA ALA A 50 16.94 2.12 -10.84
C ALA A 50 18.09 1.32 -11.50
N SER A 51 18.99 2.00 -12.21
CA SER A 51 20.20 1.38 -12.76
C SER A 51 21.24 1.10 -11.66
N ASP A 52 22.09 0.08 -11.87
CA ASP A 52 23.17 -0.27 -10.93
C ASP A 52 24.10 0.90 -10.58
N SER A 53 24.28 1.86 -11.50
CA SER A 53 25.04 3.10 -11.26
C SER A 53 24.45 3.98 -10.14
N SER A 54 23.23 3.71 -9.70
CA SER A 54 22.56 4.39 -8.58
C SER A 54 22.76 3.71 -7.23
N ILE A 55 23.40 2.52 -7.16
CA ILE A 55 23.46 1.68 -5.94
C ILE A 55 23.96 2.44 -4.70
N SER A 56 25.03 3.22 -4.85
CA SER A 56 25.60 4.05 -3.76
C SER A 56 24.68 5.16 -3.24
N THR A 57 23.58 5.44 -3.95
CA THR A 57 22.56 6.43 -3.57
C THR A 57 21.18 5.82 -3.30
N MET A 58 21.05 4.48 -3.33
CA MET A 58 19.76 3.81 -3.15
C MET A 58 19.14 4.09 -1.78
N ALA A 59 19.95 4.12 -0.72
CA ALA A 59 19.49 4.44 0.63
C ALA A 59 18.89 5.86 0.68
N ASP A 60 19.62 6.86 0.19
CA ASP A 60 19.16 8.24 0.09
C ASP A 60 17.88 8.37 -0.75
N GLN A 61 17.81 7.67 -1.90
CA GLN A 61 16.64 7.72 -2.78
C GLN A 61 15.42 7.03 -2.15
N TYR A 62 15.62 5.93 -1.41
CA TYR A 62 14.59 5.23 -0.64
C TYR A 62 14.07 6.14 0.47
N GLN A 63 15.00 6.67 1.28
CA GLN A 63 14.70 7.52 2.42
C GLN A 63 13.94 8.78 2.00
N ARG A 64 14.40 9.48 0.95
CA ARG A 64 13.70 10.63 0.37
C ARG A 64 12.31 10.29 -0.18
N LYS A 65 12.08 9.07 -0.69
CA LYS A 65 10.72 8.65 -1.08
C LYS A 65 9.86 8.34 0.14
N VAL A 66 10.39 7.70 1.18
CA VAL A 66 9.67 7.48 2.44
C VAL A 66 9.27 8.84 3.04
N GLU A 67 10.21 9.78 3.19
CA GLU A 67 9.97 11.16 3.67
C GLU A 67 8.96 11.93 2.79
N TYR A 68 8.97 11.73 1.47
CA TYR A 68 8.02 12.35 0.55
C TYR A 68 6.58 11.84 0.71
N TYR A 69 6.39 10.58 1.14
CA TYR A 69 5.07 10.06 1.50
C TYR A 69 4.74 10.30 2.98
N ASP A 70 5.73 10.31 3.88
CA ASP A 70 5.56 10.45 5.34
C ASP A 70 5.22 11.89 5.76
N THR A 71 4.01 12.28 5.39
CA THR A 71 3.38 13.54 5.72
C THR A 71 2.02 13.26 6.35
N GLY A 72 1.63 14.07 7.34
CA GLY A 72 0.33 13.93 8.00
C GLY A 72 -0.86 13.94 7.04
N GLN A 73 -0.76 14.67 5.92
CA GLN A 73 -1.81 14.73 4.90
C GLN A 73 -2.00 13.39 4.17
N ILE A 74 -0.90 12.74 3.77
CA ILE A 74 -0.94 11.44 3.09
C ILE A 74 -1.34 10.33 4.07
N ARG A 75 -0.84 10.37 5.31
CA ARG A 75 -1.28 9.49 6.41
C ARG A 75 -2.79 9.56 6.63
N CYS A 76 -3.34 10.77 6.84
CA CYS A 76 -4.78 10.96 7.06
C CYS A 76 -5.61 10.51 5.85
N TRP A 77 -5.16 10.77 4.61
CA TRP A 77 -5.89 10.30 3.42
C TRP A 77 -5.91 8.76 3.33
N ALA A 78 -4.77 8.11 3.55
CA ALA A 78 -4.68 6.66 3.53
C ALA A 78 -5.50 6.01 4.67
N ALA A 79 -5.47 6.58 5.87
CA ALA A 79 -6.27 6.13 7.02
C ALA A 79 -7.79 6.26 6.77
N LEU A 80 -8.24 7.36 6.16
CA LEU A 80 -9.65 7.56 5.76
C LEU A 80 -10.09 6.54 4.71
N TRP A 81 -9.29 6.31 3.66
CA TRP A 81 -9.60 5.31 2.64
C TRP A 81 -9.64 3.90 3.23
N ALA A 82 -8.64 3.53 4.04
CA ALA A 82 -8.55 2.24 4.70
C ALA A 82 -9.72 1.99 5.67
N THR A 83 -10.13 3.01 6.43
CA THR A 83 -11.32 2.94 7.31
C THR A 83 -12.61 2.69 6.52
N GLN A 84 -12.76 3.26 5.32
CA GLN A 84 -13.90 2.96 4.43
C GLN A 84 -13.87 1.50 3.95
N GLN A 85 -12.70 0.95 3.62
CA GLN A 85 -12.58 -0.46 3.24
C GLN A 85 -12.89 -1.40 4.41
N LEU A 86 -12.45 -1.04 5.63
CA LEU A 86 -12.75 -1.80 6.86
C LEU A 86 -14.25 -1.81 7.17
N HIS A 87 -14.96 -0.70 6.93
CA HIS A 87 -16.41 -0.64 7.07
C HIS A 87 -17.14 -1.59 6.11
N LEU A 88 -16.82 -1.53 4.81
CA LEU A 88 -17.40 -2.40 3.78
C LEU A 88 -17.06 -3.88 4.03
N TYR A 89 -15.85 -4.15 4.54
CA TYR A 89 -15.44 -5.50 4.95
C TYR A 89 -16.30 -6.04 6.09
N ASN A 90 -16.49 -5.27 7.16
CA ASN A 90 -17.29 -5.69 8.31
C ASN A 90 -18.76 -5.90 7.91
N GLU A 91 -19.35 -5.02 7.09
CA GLU A 91 -20.70 -5.24 6.54
C GLU A 91 -20.79 -6.53 5.72
N SER A 92 -19.74 -6.90 4.97
CA SER A 92 -19.70 -8.16 4.22
C SER A 92 -19.63 -9.41 5.11
N GLN A 93 -19.18 -9.28 6.37
CA GLN A 93 -19.21 -10.37 7.35
C GLN A 93 -20.56 -10.42 8.09
N ASP A 94 -21.06 -9.26 8.55
CA ASP A 94 -22.31 -9.17 9.30
C ASP A 94 -23.54 -9.55 8.48
N ASN A 95 -23.53 -9.41 7.14
CA ASN A 95 -24.60 -9.95 6.29
C ASN A 95 -24.71 -11.50 6.30
N ALA A 96 -23.86 -12.21 7.04
CA ALA A 96 -24.00 -13.64 7.34
C ALA A 96 -24.61 -13.94 8.73
N VAL A 97 -24.90 -12.94 9.56
CA VAL A 97 -25.40 -13.07 10.95
C VAL A 97 -26.54 -12.06 11.22
N SER A 98 -27.57 -12.45 11.96
CA SER A 98 -28.80 -11.66 12.12
C SER A 98 -28.56 -10.20 12.59
N PRO A 99 -29.23 -9.20 11.99
CA PRO A 99 -28.90 -7.78 12.21
C PRO A 99 -29.38 -7.26 13.57
N SER A 100 -28.44 -6.97 14.48
CA SER A 100 -28.67 -6.21 15.72
C SER A 100 -27.39 -5.62 16.35
N THR A 101 -26.19 -6.05 15.92
CA THR A 101 -24.93 -5.55 16.47
C THR A 101 -24.59 -4.15 15.93
N THR A 102 -24.44 -3.16 16.80
CA THR A 102 -23.84 -1.88 16.42
C THR A 102 -22.34 -2.06 16.28
N ILE A 103 -21.83 -2.22 15.07
CA ILE A 103 -20.39 -2.41 14.81
C ILE A 103 -19.64 -1.11 15.20
N ASN A 104 -18.92 -1.15 16.32
CA ASN A 104 -18.08 -0.02 16.75
C ASN A 104 -16.76 -0.02 15.96
N ILE A 105 -16.83 0.45 14.71
CA ILE A 105 -15.69 0.54 13.80
C ILE A 105 -14.78 1.69 14.28
N GLN A 106 -13.79 1.36 15.10
CA GLN A 106 -12.68 2.27 15.38
C GLN A 106 -11.96 2.60 14.05
N PRO A 107 -11.80 3.88 13.69
CA PRO A 107 -10.97 4.29 12.57
C PRO A 107 -9.52 3.83 12.74
N ILE A 108 -8.83 3.64 11.63
CA ILE A 108 -7.38 3.39 11.61
C ILE A 108 -6.67 4.70 12.00
N ASP A 109 -5.73 4.66 12.93
CA ASP A 109 -4.98 5.86 13.30
C ASP A 109 -4.01 6.23 12.15
N PRO A 110 -3.90 7.52 11.75
CA PRO A 110 -2.86 7.98 10.83
C PRO A 110 -1.42 7.59 11.22
N GLN A 111 -1.15 7.25 12.49
CA GLN A 111 0.12 6.71 12.97
C GLN A 111 0.29 5.20 12.68
N GLU A 112 -0.79 4.42 12.60
CA GLU A 112 -0.77 2.99 12.23
C GLU A 112 -0.58 2.77 10.72
N VAL A 113 -0.73 3.83 9.91
CA VAL A 113 -0.37 3.82 8.50
C VAL A 113 1.15 3.67 8.35
N VAL A 114 1.58 2.64 7.64
CA VAL A 114 2.99 2.39 7.29
C VAL A 114 3.24 2.89 5.88
N LEU A 115 4.22 3.78 5.71
CA LEU A 115 4.48 4.44 4.44
C LEU A 115 5.80 3.95 3.85
N GLY A 116 5.71 3.28 2.70
CA GLY A 116 6.81 2.58 2.06
C GLY A 116 7.08 3.06 0.64
N ALA A 117 8.37 3.06 0.30
CA ALA A 117 8.82 3.06 -1.09
C ALA A 117 9.67 1.81 -1.30
N VAL A 118 9.69 1.25 -2.50
CA VAL A 118 10.50 0.06 -2.82
C VAL A 118 11.34 0.35 -4.05
N ILE A 119 12.64 0.58 -3.85
CA ILE A 119 13.58 0.84 -4.93
C ILE A 119 14.29 -0.45 -5.31
N ILE A 120 14.20 -0.82 -6.58
CA ILE A 120 14.68 -2.10 -7.11
C ILE A 120 15.70 -1.83 -8.21
N THR A 121 16.91 -2.37 -8.04
CA THR A 121 18.02 -2.18 -8.99
C THR A 121 18.03 -3.18 -10.14
N TRP A 122 18.65 -2.74 -11.24
CA TRP A 122 18.39 -3.28 -12.56
C TRP A 122 19.65 -3.31 -13.43
N ARG A 123 20.30 -4.46 -13.47
CA ARG A 123 21.11 -4.89 -14.63
C ARG A 123 20.18 -5.48 -15.70
N GLY A 124 19.22 -4.63 -16.13
CA GLY A 124 17.91 -4.97 -16.75
C GLY A 124 17.15 -3.91 -17.81
N VAL A 125 17.30 -4.94 -18.77
CA VAL A 125 16.32 -5.76 -19.54
C VAL A 125 15.45 -6.59 -18.59
N MET A 126 14.12 -6.38 -18.62
CA MET A 126 13.23 -6.91 -17.56
C MET A 126 12.71 -8.31 -17.92
N SER A 127 13.50 -9.33 -17.57
CA SER A 127 13.11 -10.72 -17.82
C SER A 127 11.87 -11.13 -17.00
N PRO A 128 11.05 -12.10 -17.49
CA PRO A 128 9.97 -12.68 -16.69
C PRO A 128 10.44 -13.36 -15.38
N LYS A 129 11.73 -13.72 -15.25
CA LYS A 129 12.31 -14.18 -13.97
C LYS A 129 12.48 -13.01 -12.99
N THR A 130 12.95 -11.85 -13.47
CA THR A 130 13.08 -10.62 -12.69
C THR A 130 11.71 -10.17 -12.15
N TYR A 131 10.68 -10.21 -13.01
CA TYR A 131 9.29 -9.91 -12.61
C TYR A 131 8.76 -10.88 -11.54
N LYS A 132 9.14 -12.17 -11.58
CA LYS A 132 8.77 -13.13 -10.52
C LYS A 132 9.48 -12.85 -9.18
N ILE A 133 10.68 -12.27 -9.18
CA ILE A 133 11.37 -11.84 -7.95
C ILE A 133 10.71 -10.57 -7.39
N LEU A 134 10.40 -9.59 -8.25
CA LEU A 134 9.59 -8.41 -7.93
C LEU A 134 8.26 -8.82 -7.25
N ASN A 135 7.46 -9.68 -7.88
CA ASN A 135 6.24 -10.22 -7.28
C ASN A 135 6.52 -10.97 -5.96
N LYS A 136 7.62 -11.73 -5.83
CA LYS A 136 7.90 -12.48 -4.60
C LYS A 136 8.18 -11.56 -3.41
N GLU A 137 8.98 -10.52 -3.59
CA GLU A 137 9.33 -9.59 -2.51
C GLU A 137 8.14 -8.68 -2.16
N LEU A 138 7.39 -8.20 -3.16
CA LEU A 138 6.17 -7.43 -2.91
C LEU A 138 5.02 -8.28 -2.31
N ARG A 139 4.94 -9.58 -2.61
CA ARG A 139 4.04 -10.52 -1.91
C ARG A 139 4.42 -10.76 -0.44
N LYS A 140 5.67 -10.55 -0.01
CA LYS A 140 6.00 -10.57 1.43
C LYS A 140 5.36 -9.38 2.14
N LEU A 141 5.39 -8.20 1.52
CA LEU A 141 4.76 -6.99 2.03
C LEU A 141 3.21 -7.06 2.03
N SER A 142 2.61 -7.96 1.25
CA SER A 142 1.16 -8.27 1.32
C SER A 142 0.85 -9.52 2.17
N CYS A 143 1.74 -9.88 3.10
CA CYS A 143 1.61 -11.00 4.04
C CYS A 143 2.22 -10.64 5.42
N MET A 144 2.20 -9.35 5.81
CA MET A 144 2.80 -8.76 7.02
C MET A 144 1.93 -7.69 7.66
#